data_AF-A0A1V5J7Q7-F1
#
_entry.id   AF-A0A1V5J7Q7-F1
#
_cell.length_a   1.000
_cell.length_b   1.000
_cell.length_c   1.000
_cell.angle_alpha   90.00
_cell.angle_beta   90.00
_cell.angle_gamma   90.00
#
_symmetry.space_group_name_H-M   'P 1'
#
loop_
_entity.id
_entity.type
_entity.pdbx_description
1 polymer ?
#
loop_
_entity_poly.entity_id
_entity_poly.type
_entity_poly.pdbx_seq_one_letter_code
_entity_poly.pdbx_strand_id
1 'polypeptide(L)'
;MALAYIGGFLMYMLVFMFGAMVMRGVIEEKTSRIVEVIVSSVKPVQLMLGKIIGVALVGLTQFALWVVLTLALVLIVKANVLPEGTMEQLQQLPQSFAEADQAMAAGSETTTMTAEEFTMFQKIFAGALNMPWGLIIFSFVFYFLTGYLLYASLFAAIGSAVDNETETQQFMLPVTIPIILALVVAMGTMQNPESSLSFWFSIIPLTSPIVMIARIPFDVPPWEIALSMGLMILTIVGTIWMAAKIYRTGILMYGKKTSYKEIWKWLTYKG
;
A
#
# COMPACT_ATOMS: atom_id res chain seq x y z
N MET A 1 8.48 1.19 15.02
CA MET A 1 9.47 0.62 14.07
C MET A 1 8.91 -0.54 13.24
N ALA A 2 8.55 -1.69 13.81
CA ALA A 2 8.02 -2.83 13.03
C ALA A 2 6.81 -2.48 12.15
N LEU A 3 5.89 -1.64 12.67
CA LEU A 3 4.72 -1.18 11.92
C LEU A 3 5.08 -0.41 10.63
N ALA A 4 6.17 0.36 10.64
CA ALA A 4 6.62 1.12 9.47
C ALA A 4 7.13 0.19 8.35
N TYR A 5 7.95 -0.83 8.69
CA TYR A 5 8.40 -1.85 7.74
C TYR A 5 7.23 -2.61 7.15
N ILE A 6 6.34 -3.12 8.02
CA ILE A 6 5.20 -3.92 7.59
C ILE A 6 4.27 -3.07 6.72
N GLY A 7 3.96 -1.84 7.13
CA GLY A 7 3.09 -0.93 6.39
C GLY A 7 3.66 -0.59 5.00
N GLY A 8 4.93 -0.17 4.93
CA GLY A 8 5.59 0.18 3.67
C GLY A 8 5.72 -1.03 2.73
N PHE A 9 6.14 -2.18 3.25
CA PHE A 9 6.27 -3.41 2.46
C PHE A 9 4.92 -3.94 1.97
N LEU A 10 3.90 -3.89 2.83
CA LEU A 10 2.54 -4.29 2.48
C LEU A 10 1.96 -3.37 1.41
N MET A 11 2.18 -2.05 1.52
CA MET A 11 1.79 -1.09 0.48
C MET A 11 2.48 -1.38 -0.85
N TYR A 12 3.79 -1.65 -0.83
CA TYR A 12 4.54 -2.07 -2.01
C TYR A 12 3.91 -3.29 -2.68
N MET A 13 3.65 -4.35 -1.90
CA MET A 13 3.08 -5.61 -2.39
C MET A 13 1.69 -5.39 -3.00
N LEU A 14 0.82 -4.66 -2.30
CA LEU A 14 -0.56 -4.44 -2.76
C LEU A 14 -0.60 -3.61 -4.05
N VAL A 15 0.11 -2.49 -4.09
CA VAL A 15 0.13 -1.61 -5.25
C VAL A 15 0.65 -2.34 -6.50
N PHE A 16 1.76 -3.07 -6.35
CA PHE A 16 2.33 -3.83 -7.45
C PHE A 16 1.40 -4.96 -7.91
N MET A 17 0.86 -5.73 -6.98
CA MET A 17 -0.01 -6.88 -7.27
C MET A 17 -1.29 -6.47 -7.98
N PHE A 18 -1.99 -5.46 -7.46
CA PHE A 18 -3.23 -4.98 -8.08
C PHE A 18 -2.97 -4.25 -9.40
N GLY A 19 -1.87 -3.50 -9.51
CA GLY A 19 -1.45 -2.89 -10.77
C GLY A 19 -1.23 -3.94 -11.86
N ALA A 20 -0.46 -4.99 -11.55
CA ALA A 20 -0.20 -6.10 -12.46
C ALA A 20 -1.49 -6.82 -12.89
N MET A 21 -2.47 -6.98 -11.98
CA MET A 21 -3.77 -7.57 -12.29
C MET A 21 -4.55 -6.75 -13.33
N VAL A 22 -4.56 -5.42 -13.21
CA VAL A 22 -5.19 -4.54 -14.20
C VAL A 22 -4.49 -4.66 -15.56
N MET A 23 -3.15 -4.63 -15.58
CA MET A 23 -2.38 -4.76 -16.82
C MET A 23 -2.72 -6.06 -17.56
N ARG A 24 -2.67 -7.21 -16.87
CA ARG A 24 -2.98 -8.51 -17.45
C ARG A 24 -4.40 -8.56 -18.00
N GLY A 25 -5.38 -8.07 -17.24
CA GLY A 25 -6.75 -8.03 -17.72
C GLY A 25 -6.93 -7.19 -18.99
N VAL A 26 -6.16 -6.10 -19.16
CA VAL A 26 -6.20 -5.31 -20.41
C VAL A 26 -5.57 -6.07 -21.58
N ILE A 27 -4.48 -6.79 -21.34
CA ILE A 27 -3.81 -7.61 -22.35
C ILE A 27 -4.73 -8.76 -22.79
N GLU A 28 -5.39 -9.42 -21.85
CA GLU A 28 -6.38 -10.47 -22.14
C GLU A 28 -7.54 -9.94 -22.98
N GLU A 29 -8.07 -8.75 -22.67
CA GLU A 29 -9.10 -8.11 -23.48
C GLU A 29 -8.63 -7.84 -24.91
N LYS A 30 -7.42 -7.32 -25.06
CA LYS A 30 -6.85 -6.96 -26.36
C LYS A 30 -6.55 -8.20 -27.21
N THR A 31 -5.99 -9.24 -26.60
CA THR A 31 -5.56 -10.46 -27.30
C THR A 31 -6.72 -11.41 -27.58
N SER A 32 -7.73 -11.42 -26.71
CA SER A 32 -8.95 -12.14 -26.94
C SER A 32 -9.80 -11.40 -27.97
N ARG A 33 -10.49 -12.11 -28.87
CA ARG A 33 -11.43 -11.54 -29.86
C ARG A 33 -12.62 -10.77 -29.23
N ILE A 34 -12.59 -10.59 -27.92
CA ILE A 34 -13.54 -9.89 -27.07
C ILE A 34 -13.49 -8.37 -27.31
N VAL A 35 -12.33 -7.78 -27.59
CA VAL A 35 -12.20 -6.31 -27.77
C VAL A 35 -13.06 -5.75 -28.89
N GLU A 36 -13.20 -6.42 -30.04
CA GLU A 36 -14.02 -5.94 -31.17
C GLU A 36 -15.51 -5.85 -30.78
N VAL A 37 -16.00 -6.87 -30.05
CA VAL A 37 -17.37 -6.91 -29.51
C VAL A 37 -17.55 -5.82 -28.47
N ILE A 38 -16.59 -5.69 -27.54
CA ILE A 38 -16.64 -4.73 -26.44
C ILE A 38 -16.64 -3.28 -26.92
N VAL A 39 -15.77 -2.93 -27.88
CA VAL A 39 -15.62 -1.55 -28.37
C VAL A 39 -16.85 -1.13 -29.18
N SER A 40 -17.59 -2.06 -29.78
CA SER A 40 -18.88 -1.76 -30.42
C SER A 40 -20.00 -1.42 -29.43
N SER A 41 -19.86 -1.83 -28.15
CA SER A 41 -20.90 -1.67 -27.12
C SER A 41 -20.62 -0.53 -26.15
N VAL A 42 -19.35 -0.29 -25.79
CA VAL A 42 -18.94 0.72 -24.80
C VAL A 42 -17.68 1.45 -25.26
N LYS A 43 -17.58 2.75 -24.95
CA LYS A 43 -16.39 3.55 -25.27
C LYS A 43 -15.16 2.99 -24.53
N PRO A 44 -13.99 2.84 -25.19
CA PRO A 44 -12.77 2.28 -24.57
C PRO A 44 -12.38 2.94 -23.25
N VAL A 45 -12.52 4.26 -23.14
CA VAL A 45 -12.20 5.02 -21.92
C VAL A 45 -13.10 4.63 -20.74
N GLN A 46 -14.40 4.43 -20.99
CA GLN A 46 -15.34 4.04 -19.95
C GLN A 46 -15.04 2.62 -19.46
N LEU A 47 -14.63 1.74 -20.37
CA LEU A 47 -14.26 0.38 -20.02
C LEU A 47 -13.00 0.31 -19.15
N MET A 48 -11.95 1.03 -19.54
CA MET A 48 -10.73 1.10 -18.74
C MET A 48 -11.01 1.67 -17.35
N LEU A 49 -11.76 2.78 -17.27
CA LEU A 49 -12.10 3.40 -16.00
C LEU A 49 -12.95 2.47 -15.12
N GLY A 50 -13.95 1.81 -15.72
CA GLY A 50 -14.77 0.80 -15.03
C GLY A 50 -13.96 -0.36 -14.48
N LYS A 51 -12.97 -0.86 -15.24
CA LYS A 51 -12.05 -1.90 -14.79
C LYS A 51 -11.18 -1.45 -13.61
N ILE A 52 -10.56 -0.27 -13.70
CA ILE A 52 -9.72 0.28 -12.64
C ILE A 52 -10.56 0.48 -11.37
N ILE A 53 -11.76 1.06 -11.48
CA ILE A 53 -12.65 1.24 -10.33
C ILE A 53 -13.11 -0.11 -9.77
N GLY A 54 -13.44 -1.08 -10.62
CA GLY A 54 -13.88 -2.42 -10.20
C GLY A 54 -12.82 -3.15 -9.39
N VAL A 55 -11.57 -3.14 -9.85
CA VAL A 55 -10.45 -3.74 -9.10
C VAL A 55 -10.15 -2.92 -7.82
N ALA A 56 -10.34 -1.59 -7.84
CA ALA A 56 -10.30 -0.77 -6.62
C ALA A 56 -11.31 -1.24 -5.58
N LEU A 57 -12.56 -1.48 -6.00
CA LEU A 57 -13.63 -1.93 -5.13
C LEU A 57 -13.34 -3.31 -4.55
N VAL A 58 -12.75 -4.22 -5.33
CA VAL A 58 -12.27 -5.52 -4.81
C VAL A 58 -11.22 -5.29 -3.70
N GLY A 59 -10.25 -4.40 -3.92
CA GLY A 59 -9.27 -4.03 -2.89
C GLY A 59 -9.92 -3.46 -1.62
N LEU A 60 -10.92 -2.60 -1.77
CA LEU A 60 -11.67 -2.06 -0.63
C LEU A 60 -12.47 -3.14 0.11
N THR A 61 -13.07 -4.10 -0.60
CA THR A 61 -13.75 -5.24 0.05
C THR A 61 -12.78 -6.12 0.83
N GLN A 62 -11.58 -6.37 0.29
CA GLN A 62 -10.55 -7.11 1.01
C GLN A 62 -10.14 -6.37 2.29
N PHE A 63 -9.92 -5.05 2.20
CA PHE A 63 -9.58 -4.25 3.37
C PHE A 63 -10.70 -4.25 4.42
N ALA A 64 -11.96 -4.11 3.99
CA ALA A 64 -13.12 -4.18 4.89
C ALA A 64 -13.20 -5.52 5.62
N LEU A 65 -12.93 -6.63 4.92
CA LEU A 65 -12.86 -7.96 5.53
C LEU A 65 -11.76 -8.04 6.59
N TRP A 66 -10.56 -7.50 6.32
CA TRP A 66 -9.48 -7.45 7.31
C TRP A 66 -9.89 -6.69 8.56
N VAL A 67 -10.51 -5.50 8.42
CA VAL A 67 -10.95 -4.69 9.56
C VAL A 67 -11.99 -5.43 10.39
N VAL A 68 -13.00 -6.02 9.76
CA VAL A 68 -14.04 -6.79 10.45
C VAL A 68 -13.45 -7.99 11.19
N LEU A 69 -12.53 -8.72 10.56
CA LEU A 69 -11.91 -9.91 11.13
C LEU A 69 -11.01 -9.55 12.32
N THR A 70 -10.20 -8.49 12.21
CA THR A 70 -9.39 -7.99 13.34
C THR A 70 -10.26 -7.52 14.49
N LEU A 71 -11.35 -6.79 14.22
CA LEU A 71 -12.26 -6.32 15.27
C LEU A 71 -12.96 -7.49 15.97
N ALA A 72 -13.47 -8.46 15.21
CA ALA A 72 -14.07 -9.66 15.77
C ALA A 72 -13.07 -10.46 16.62
N LEU A 73 -11.84 -10.63 16.14
CA LEU A 73 -10.78 -11.31 16.90
C LEU A 73 -10.47 -10.58 18.21
N VAL A 74 -10.32 -9.25 18.18
CA VAL A 74 -10.06 -8.46 19.40
C VAL A 74 -11.19 -8.60 20.41
N LEU A 75 -12.45 -8.59 19.97
CA LEU A 75 -13.60 -8.80 20.86
C LEU A 75 -13.60 -10.19 21.48
N ILE A 76 -13.33 -11.23 20.69
CA ILE A 76 -13.26 -12.62 21.17
C ILE A 76 -12.11 -12.79 22.18
N VAL A 77 -10.93 -12.26 21.89
CA VAL A 77 -9.77 -12.33 22.78
C VAL A 77 -10.04 -11.57 24.07
N LYS A 78 -10.61 -10.36 24.02
CA LYS A 78 -10.99 -9.60 25.22
C LYS A 78 -12.01 -10.37 26.08
N ALA A 79 -13.02 -10.99 25.46
CA ALA A 79 -14.06 -11.69 26.19
C ALA A 79 -13.59 -13.01 26.83
N ASN A 80 -12.60 -13.70 26.23
CA ASN A 80 -12.24 -15.06 26.64
C ASN A 80 -10.84 -15.19 27.26
N VAL A 81 -9.93 -14.23 27.02
CA VAL A 81 -8.51 -14.34 27.38
C VAL A 81 -8.06 -13.26 28.38
N LEU A 82 -8.71 -12.09 28.38
CA LEU A 82 -8.31 -10.94 29.22
C LEU A 82 -9.49 -10.46 30.12
N PRO A 83 -9.64 -11.01 31.34
CA PRO A 83 -10.61 -10.49 32.31
C PRO A 83 -10.32 -9.02 32.66
N GLU A 84 -11.36 -8.23 32.93
CA GLU A 84 -11.33 -6.77 33.07
C GLU A 84 -10.25 -6.20 34.04
N GLY A 85 -9.73 -7.01 34.98
CA GLY A 85 -8.67 -6.61 35.92
C GLY A 85 -7.21 -6.79 35.44
N THR A 86 -6.98 -7.44 34.29
CA THR A 86 -5.61 -7.66 33.77
C THR A 86 -4.94 -6.37 33.31
N MET A 87 -5.70 -5.40 32.81
CA MET A 87 -5.16 -4.11 32.37
C MET A 87 -4.62 -3.25 33.53
N GLU A 88 -5.25 -3.32 34.70
CA GLU A 88 -4.80 -2.64 35.93
C GLU A 88 -3.60 -3.34 36.57
N GLN A 89 -3.57 -4.69 36.58
CA GLN A 89 -2.41 -5.46 37.06
C GLN A 89 -1.17 -5.29 36.17
N LEU A 90 -1.34 -5.18 34.84
CA LEU A 90 -0.23 -4.89 33.93
C LEU A 90 0.39 -3.52 34.20
N GLN A 91 -0.38 -2.51 34.61
CA GLN A 91 0.19 -1.19 34.95
C GLN A 91 0.97 -1.16 36.27
N GLN A 92 0.71 -2.08 37.21
CA GLN A 92 1.36 -2.14 38.54
C GLN A 92 2.55 -3.13 38.61
N LEU A 93 2.71 -3.98 37.60
CA LEU A 93 3.82 -4.93 37.48
C LEU A 93 5.27 -4.35 37.55
N PRO A 94 5.57 -3.06 37.25
CA PRO A 94 6.93 -2.54 37.41
C PRO A 94 7.46 -2.59 38.85
N GLN A 95 6.59 -2.50 39.87
CA GLN A 95 7.01 -2.49 41.27
C GLN A 95 7.19 -3.89 41.86
N SER A 96 6.41 -4.88 41.42
CA SER A 96 6.49 -6.26 41.95
C SER A 96 7.70 -7.05 41.44
N PHE A 97 8.24 -6.71 40.26
CA PHE A 97 9.46 -7.37 39.75
C PHE A 97 10.75 -6.85 40.38
N ALA A 98 10.78 -5.59 40.84
CA ALA A 98 11.95 -5.03 41.53
C ALA A 98 12.20 -5.70 42.90
N GLU A 99 11.13 -6.18 43.56
CA GLU A 99 11.21 -6.96 44.79
C GLU A 99 11.47 -8.46 44.53
N ALA A 100 11.00 -9.00 43.39
CA ALA A 100 11.16 -10.42 43.04
C ALA A 100 12.59 -10.79 42.60
N ASP A 101 13.36 -9.85 42.05
CA ASP A 101 14.75 -10.06 41.63
C ASP A 101 15.70 -10.31 42.82
N GLN A 102 15.36 -9.79 44.01
CA GLN A 102 16.07 -10.10 45.25
C GLN A 102 15.76 -11.50 45.82
N ALA A 103 14.66 -12.13 45.40
CA ALA A 103 14.21 -13.43 45.92
C ALA A 103 14.60 -14.63 45.04
N MET A 104 14.97 -14.41 43.77
CA MET A 104 15.25 -15.49 42.80
C MET A 104 16.72 -15.93 42.71
N ALA A 105 17.53 -15.72 43.76
CA ALA A 105 18.87 -16.30 43.84
C ALA A 105 18.90 -17.80 44.18
N ALA A 106 17.74 -18.46 44.33
CA ALA A 106 17.66 -19.86 44.77
C ALA A 106 16.59 -20.67 44.01
N GLY A 107 16.95 -21.16 42.82
CA GLY A 107 16.61 -22.53 42.42
C GLY A 107 15.39 -22.74 41.52
N SER A 108 15.66 -23.59 40.51
CA SER A 108 14.79 -24.49 39.74
C SER A 108 14.14 -23.99 38.43
N GLU A 109 14.55 -24.71 37.39
CA GLU A 109 14.11 -24.70 36.00
C GLU A 109 12.63 -25.07 35.89
N THR A 110 11.83 -24.16 35.35
CA THR A 110 10.55 -24.44 34.70
C THR A 110 10.42 -23.40 33.60
N THR A 111 9.80 -23.75 32.46
CA THR A 111 9.61 -22.92 31.27
C THR A 111 8.79 -21.65 31.58
N THR A 112 9.38 -20.74 32.33
CA THR A 112 8.93 -19.38 32.54
C THR A 112 9.41 -18.63 31.31
N MET A 113 8.49 -18.08 30.52
CA MET A 113 8.80 -16.89 29.74
C MET A 113 9.59 -15.99 30.66
N THR A 114 10.85 -15.74 30.35
CA THR A 114 11.75 -15.02 31.24
C THR A 114 11.07 -13.70 31.62
N ALA A 115 11.20 -13.25 32.87
CA ALA A 115 10.56 -12.01 33.32
C ALA A 115 10.90 -10.82 32.38
N GLU A 116 12.07 -10.88 31.73
CA GLU A 116 12.50 -9.98 30.67
C GLU A 116 11.66 -10.09 29.38
N GLU A 117 11.36 -11.28 28.87
CA GLU A 117 10.51 -11.51 27.70
C GLU A 117 9.07 -11.01 27.93
N PHE A 118 8.50 -11.27 29.11
CA PHE A 118 7.16 -10.77 29.47
C PHE A 118 7.14 -9.24 29.58
N THR A 119 8.17 -8.65 30.20
CA THR A 119 8.32 -7.20 30.30
C THR A 119 8.54 -6.54 28.92
N MET A 120 9.27 -7.20 28.02
CA MET A 120 9.46 -6.75 26.64
C MET A 120 8.15 -6.81 25.84
N PHE A 121 7.42 -7.93 25.95
CA PHE A 121 6.09 -8.09 25.34
C PHE A 121 5.14 -6.99 25.81
N GLN A 122 5.12 -6.72 27.12
CA GLN A 122 4.26 -5.69 27.69
C GLN A 122 4.63 -4.28 27.21
N LYS A 123 5.93 -3.94 27.12
CA LYS A 123 6.39 -2.66 26.56
C LYS A 123 5.99 -2.48 25.09
N ILE A 124 6.13 -3.53 24.27
CA ILE A 124 5.71 -3.51 22.87
C ILE A 124 4.19 -3.38 22.77
N PHE A 125 3.44 -4.10 23.60
CA PHE A 125 1.98 -4.07 23.62
C PHE A 125 1.43 -2.72 24.08
N ALA A 126 1.96 -2.15 25.16
CA ALA A 126 1.58 -0.82 25.65
C ALA A 126 1.97 0.30 24.66
N GLY A 127 3.13 0.19 24.01
CA GLY A 127 3.56 1.10 22.96
C GLY A 127 2.66 1.01 21.71
N ALA A 128 2.23 -0.19 21.34
CA ALA A 128 1.27 -0.39 20.27
C ALA A 128 -0.08 0.27 20.60
N LEU A 129 -0.64 0.08 21.80
CA LEU A 129 -1.94 0.65 22.16
C LEU A 129 -1.99 2.19 22.22
N ASN A 130 -0.88 2.86 22.56
CA ASN A 130 -0.80 4.33 22.62
C ASN A 130 -0.64 5.01 21.25
N MET A 131 -0.53 4.25 20.17
CA MET A 131 -0.29 4.81 18.84
C MET A 131 -1.58 5.43 18.26
N PRO A 132 -1.50 6.49 17.43
CA PRO A 132 -2.67 7.08 16.78
C PRO A 132 -3.22 6.19 15.65
N TRP A 133 -3.84 5.07 16.02
CA TRP A 133 -4.39 4.06 15.10
C TRP A 133 -5.38 4.66 14.10
N GLY A 134 -6.18 5.64 14.53
CA GLY A 134 -7.12 6.32 13.65
C GLY A 134 -6.44 7.02 12.47
N LEU A 135 -5.34 7.74 12.73
CA LEU A 135 -4.56 8.42 11.68
C LEU A 135 -3.88 7.40 10.76
N ILE A 136 -3.31 6.33 11.33
CA ILE A 136 -2.62 5.28 10.58
C ILE A 136 -3.60 4.57 9.64
N ILE A 137 -4.75 4.14 10.14
CA ILE A 137 -5.76 3.44 9.35
C ILE A 137 -6.33 4.36 8.27
N PHE A 138 -6.68 5.60 8.61
CA PHE A 138 -7.19 6.58 7.64
C PHE A 138 -6.17 6.84 6.52
N SER A 139 -4.93 7.10 6.90
CA SER A 139 -3.84 7.35 5.94
C SER A 139 -3.56 6.10 5.11
N PHE A 140 -3.57 4.91 5.72
CA PHE A 140 -3.41 3.65 5.03
C PHE A 140 -4.48 3.48 3.94
N VAL A 141 -5.76 3.63 4.27
CA VAL A 141 -6.85 3.52 3.29
C VAL A 141 -6.73 4.56 2.19
N PHE A 142 -6.42 5.80 2.55
CA PHE A 142 -6.26 6.88 1.58
C PHE A 142 -5.11 6.60 0.62
N TYR A 143 -3.90 6.34 1.13
CA TYR A 143 -2.70 6.07 0.32
C TYR A 143 -2.81 4.74 -0.42
N PHE A 144 -3.49 3.76 0.13
CA PHE A 144 -3.83 2.52 -0.57
C PHE A 144 -4.70 2.81 -1.78
N LEU A 145 -5.83 3.49 -1.61
CA LEU A 145 -6.76 3.75 -2.71
C LEU A 145 -6.13 4.67 -3.77
N THR A 146 -5.48 5.74 -3.35
CA THR A 146 -4.85 6.71 -4.24
C THR A 146 -3.61 6.13 -4.93
N GLY A 147 -2.75 5.43 -4.20
CA GLY A 147 -1.61 4.70 -4.76
C GLY A 147 -2.07 3.63 -5.74
N TYR A 148 -3.07 2.84 -5.36
CA TYR A 148 -3.68 1.86 -6.26
C TYR A 148 -4.16 2.51 -7.56
N LEU A 149 -4.97 3.57 -7.52
CA LEU A 149 -5.50 4.22 -8.72
C LEU A 149 -4.39 4.78 -9.61
N LEU A 150 -3.38 5.41 -9.00
CA LEU A 150 -2.22 5.94 -9.70
C LEU A 150 -1.50 4.82 -10.46
N TYR A 151 -1.12 3.75 -9.77
CA TYR A 151 -0.36 2.67 -10.39
C TYR A 151 -1.20 1.81 -11.33
N ALA A 152 -2.46 1.52 -11.00
CA ALA A 152 -3.39 0.84 -11.88
C ALA A 152 -3.56 1.58 -13.21
N SER A 153 -3.62 2.92 -13.20
CA SER A 153 -3.68 3.70 -14.43
C SER A 153 -2.42 3.56 -15.29
N LEU A 154 -1.23 3.56 -14.68
CA LEU A 154 0.04 3.35 -15.39
C LEU A 154 0.15 1.94 -15.97
N PHE A 155 -0.22 0.93 -15.18
CA PHE A 155 -0.24 -0.47 -15.59
C PHE A 155 -1.29 -0.75 -16.68
N ALA A 156 -2.47 -0.12 -16.61
CA ALA A 156 -3.47 -0.18 -17.68
C ALA A 156 -2.95 0.43 -18.98
N ALA A 157 -2.25 1.56 -18.90
CA ALA A 157 -1.62 2.19 -20.07
C ALA A 157 -0.60 1.25 -20.73
N ILE A 158 0.26 0.60 -19.93
CA ILE A 158 1.22 -0.40 -20.42
C ILE A 158 0.49 -1.59 -21.06
N GLY A 159 -0.51 -2.14 -20.38
CA GLY A 159 -1.27 -3.29 -20.88
C GLY A 159 -1.97 -3.01 -22.21
N SER A 160 -2.41 -1.77 -22.45
CA SER A 160 -3.00 -1.38 -23.73
C SER A 160 -1.97 -1.19 -24.86
N ALA A 161 -0.72 -0.90 -24.51
CA ALA A 161 0.35 -0.66 -25.47
C ALA A 161 0.98 -1.97 -25.98
N VAL A 162 0.89 -3.07 -25.24
CA VAL A 162 1.51 -4.35 -25.60
C VAL A 162 0.49 -5.35 -26.15
N ASP A 163 0.98 -6.32 -26.91
CA ASP A 163 0.16 -7.41 -27.46
C ASP A 163 0.39 -8.74 -26.73
N ASN A 164 1.42 -8.85 -25.88
CA ASN A 164 1.74 -10.06 -25.14
C ASN A 164 2.36 -9.74 -23.77
N GLU A 165 2.31 -10.69 -22.84
CA GLU A 165 2.87 -10.49 -21.49
C GLU A 165 4.40 -10.36 -21.49
N THR A 166 5.11 -10.97 -22.44
CA THR A 166 6.59 -10.93 -22.45
C THR A 166 7.12 -9.54 -22.80
N GLU A 167 6.44 -8.79 -23.68
CA GLU A 167 6.77 -7.40 -24.02
C GLU A 167 6.43 -6.41 -22.91
N THR A 168 5.59 -6.78 -21.92
CA THR A 168 5.33 -5.88 -20.78
C THR A 168 6.58 -5.64 -19.96
N GLN A 169 7.51 -6.61 -19.90
CA GLN A 169 8.67 -6.52 -19.01
C GLN A 169 9.52 -5.28 -19.27
N GLN A 170 9.72 -4.90 -20.55
CA GLN A 170 10.46 -3.69 -20.90
C GLN A 170 9.72 -2.39 -20.53
N PHE A 171 8.38 -2.42 -20.46
CA PHE A 171 7.55 -1.27 -20.13
C PHE A 171 7.20 -1.15 -18.65
N MET A 172 7.28 -2.25 -17.90
CA MET A 172 7.08 -2.24 -16.45
C MET A 172 8.22 -1.55 -15.71
N LEU A 173 9.47 -1.68 -16.18
CA LEU A 173 10.67 -1.11 -15.53
C LEU A 173 10.54 0.35 -15.10
N PRO A 174 10.10 1.31 -15.93
CA PRO A 174 9.95 2.71 -15.52
C PRO A 174 8.88 2.92 -14.43
N VAL A 175 7.92 2.00 -14.29
CA VAL A 175 6.90 2.06 -13.23
C VAL A 175 7.41 1.36 -11.96
N THR A 176 8.19 0.29 -12.09
CA THR A 176 8.73 -0.46 -10.95
C THR A 176 9.90 0.24 -10.28
N ILE A 177 10.74 0.99 -11.00
CA ILE A 177 11.86 1.73 -10.41
C ILE A 177 11.39 2.69 -9.30
N PRO A 178 10.40 3.57 -9.50
CA PRO A 178 9.88 4.41 -8.42
C PRO A 178 9.32 3.61 -7.23
N ILE A 179 8.66 2.48 -7.49
CA ILE A 179 8.12 1.59 -6.45
C ILE A 179 9.26 1.00 -5.59
N ILE A 180 10.31 0.48 -6.24
CA ILE A 180 11.47 -0.11 -5.57
C ILE A 180 12.22 0.97 -4.80
N LEU A 181 12.44 2.13 -5.40
CA LEU A 181 13.06 3.27 -4.71
C LEU A 181 12.26 3.64 -3.47
N ALA A 182 10.94 3.76 -3.57
CA ALA A 182 10.08 4.05 -2.43
C ALA A 182 10.22 3.00 -1.32
N LEU A 183 10.36 1.71 -1.66
CA LEU A 183 10.61 0.66 -0.68
C LEU A 183 11.96 0.84 0.02
N VAL A 184 13.03 1.11 -0.73
CA VAL A 184 14.37 1.34 -0.15
C VAL A 184 14.36 2.56 0.77
N VAL A 185 13.70 3.64 0.36
CA VAL A 185 13.57 4.86 1.18
C VAL A 185 12.73 4.61 2.43
N ALA A 186 11.66 3.81 2.34
CA ALA A 186 10.86 3.43 3.50
C ALA A 186 11.70 2.69 4.55
N MET A 187 12.63 1.84 4.13
CA MET A 187 13.57 1.18 5.05
C MET A 187 14.54 2.19 5.69
N GLY A 188 15.07 3.16 4.93
CA GLY A 188 15.97 4.20 5.44
C GLY A 188 15.29 5.22 6.36
N THR A 189 14.00 5.50 6.13
CA THR A 189 13.17 6.40 6.93
C THR A 189 13.11 5.98 8.38
N MET A 190 13.27 4.69 8.69
CA MET A 190 13.22 4.22 10.07
C MET A 190 14.45 4.58 10.90
N GLN A 191 15.60 4.68 10.25
CA GLN A 191 16.84 5.08 10.92
C GLN A 191 16.85 6.61 11.10
N ASN A 192 16.35 7.34 10.11
CA ASN A 192 16.32 8.82 10.12
C ASN A 192 15.00 9.34 9.50
N PRO A 193 13.90 9.39 10.29
CA PRO A 193 12.58 9.79 9.78
C PRO A 193 12.48 11.23 9.31
N GLU A 194 13.33 12.10 9.84
CA GLU A 194 13.38 13.53 9.49
C GLU A 194 14.39 13.85 8.38
N SER A 195 15.01 12.83 7.78
CA SER A 195 15.93 13.05 6.66
C SER A 195 15.21 13.71 5.48
N SER A 196 15.91 14.62 4.79
CA SER A 196 15.38 15.29 3.59
C SER A 196 14.92 14.31 2.51
N LEU A 197 15.57 13.15 2.44
CA LEU A 197 15.24 12.08 1.50
C LEU A 197 13.87 11.46 1.85
N SER A 198 13.62 11.16 3.14
CA SER A 198 12.31 10.69 3.60
C SER A 198 11.20 11.71 3.34
N PHE A 199 11.48 12.99 3.60
CA PHE A 199 10.57 14.09 3.29
C PHE A 199 10.18 14.10 1.80
N TRP A 200 11.13 14.26 0.87
CA TRP A 200 10.81 14.40 -0.55
C TRP A 200 10.09 13.18 -1.13
N PHE A 201 10.52 11.97 -0.77
CA PHE A 201 9.87 10.75 -1.26
C PHE A 201 8.50 10.51 -0.64
N SER A 202 8.20 11.08 0.53
CA SER A 202 6.85 11.08 1.10
C SER A 202 5.90 12.09 0.42
N ILE A 203 6.43 13.13 -0.23
CA ILE A 203 5.66 14.15 -0.95
C ILE A 203 5.46 13.79 -2.43
N ILE A 204 6.46 13.18 -3.08
CA ILE A 204 6.39 12.81 -4.50
C ILE A 204 5.32 11.71 -4.71
N PRO A 205 4.28 11.95 -5.54
CA PRO A 205 3.12 11.05 -5.65
C PRO A 205 3.43 9.61 -6.02
N LEU A 206 4.43 9.35 -6.87
CA LEU A 206 4.82 7.98 -7.19
C LEU A 206 5.34 7.24 -5.95
N THR A 207 6.17 7.88 -5.13
CA THR A 207 6.79 7.21 -3.97
C THR A 207 6.01 7.37 -2.67
N SER A 208 5.11 8.36 -2.60
CA SER A 208 4.37 8.73 -1.40
C SER A 208 3.55 7.60 -0.76
N PRO A 209 2.85 6.71 -1.49
CA PRO A 209 1.95 5.74 -0.87
C PRO A 209 2.69 4.74 0.02
N ILE A 210 3.96 4.50 -0.28
CA ILE A 210 4.83 3.56 0.45
C ILE A 210 5.58 4.31 1.56
N VAL A 211 6.23 5.43 1.22
CA VAL A 211 7.12 6.14 2.16
C VAL A 211 6.33 6.87 3.25
N MET A 212 5.18 7.48 2.94
CA MET A 212 4.40 8.20 3.94
C MET A 212 3.85 7.25 5.00
N ILE A 213 3.40 6.04 4.62
CA ILE A 213 2.95 5.01 5.57
C ILE A 213 4.08 4.54 6.48
N ALA A 214 5.31 4.43 5.95
CA ALA A 214 6.47 4.12 6.77
C ALA A 214 6.86 5.28 7.71
N ARG A 215 6.49 6.52 7.39
CA ARG A 215 6.87 7.73 8.15
C ARG A 215 5.86 8.13 9.22
N ILE A 216 4.55 7.95 9.00
CA ILE A 216 3.48 8.29 9.95
C ILE A 216 3.71 7.76 11.38
N PRO A 217 4.25 6.55 11.59
CA PRO A 217 4.65 6.05 12.91
C PRO A 217 5.62 6.92 13.72
N PHE A 218 6.24 7.91 13.11
CA PHE A 218 7.28 8.77 13.68
C PHE A 218 6.83 10.24 13.76
N ASP A 219 5.53 10.49 13.97
CA ASP A 219 4.94 11.82 14.21
C ASP A 219 5.21 12.86 13.11
N VAL A 220 4.76 12.55 11.89
CA VAL A 220 4.85 13.46 10.75
C VAL A 220 3.95 14.69 10.93
N PRO A 221 4.43 15.91 10.63
CA PRO A 221 3.61 17.11 10.68
C PRO A 221 2.34 16.99 9.80
N PRO A 222 1.15 17.37 10.30
CA PRO A 222 -0.11 17.19 9.56
C PRO A 222 -0.16 17.89 8.19
N TRP A 223 0.58 19.00 8.03
CA TRP A 223 0.64 19.73 6.76
C TRP A 223 1.38 18.94 5.67
N GLU A 224 2.37 18.11 6.01
CA GLU A 224 3.10 17.26 5.06
C GLU A 224 2.19 16.16 4.53
N ILE A 225 1.36 15.59 5.41
CA ILE A 225 0.33 14.64 5.05
C ILE A 225 -0.67 15.31 4.11
N ALA A 226 -1.23 16.46 4.48
CA ALA A 226 -2.18 17.18 3.63
C ALA A 226 -1.61 17.58 2.26
N LEU A 227 -0.36 18.05 2.21
CA LEU A 227 0.34 18.38 0.97
C LEU A 227 0.49 17.15 0.07
N SER A 228 0.96 16.04 0.64
CA SER A 228 1.13 14.76 -0.06
C SER A 228 -0.22 14.24 -0.58
N MET A 229 -1.28 14.29 0.23
CA MET A 229 -2.63 13.90 -0.18
C MET A 229 -3.15 14.75 -1.36
N GLY A 230 -2.93 16.07 -1.32
CA GLY A 230 -3.32 16.98 -2.39
C GLY A 230 -2.59 16.69 -3.70
N LEU A 231 -1.26 16.51 -3.65
CA LEU A 231 -0.44 16.17 -4.82
C LEU A 231 -0.77 14.80 -5.40
N MET A 232 -1.12 13.83 -4.54
CA MET A 232 -1.59 12.51 -4.96
C MET A 232 -2.86 12.61 -5.80
N ILE A 233 -3.87 13.34 -5.32
CA ILE A 233 -5.13 13.52 -6.05
C ILE A 233 -4.88 14.19 -7.41
N LEU A 234 -4.11 15.26 -7.45
CA LEU A 234 -3.76 15.96 -8.69
C LEU A 234 -3.06 15.02 -9.69
N THR A 235 -2.12 14.22 -9.20
CA THR A 235 -1.38 13.29 -10.05
C THR A 235 -2.26 12.17 -10.57
N ILE A 236 -3.17 11.64 -9.76
CA ILE A 236 -4.13 10.62 -10.18
C ILE A 236 -4.99 11.11 -11.34
N VAL A 237 -5.51 12.34 -11.26
CA VAL A 237 -6.29 12.90 -12.36
C VAL A 237 -5.46 12.97 -13.64
N GLY A 238 -4.20 13.42 -13.53
CA GLY A 238 -3.26 13.45 -14.64
C GLY A 238 -2.93 12.07 -15.22
N THR A 239 -2.67 11.07 -14.38
CA THR A 239 -2.30 9.73 -14.82
C THR A 239 -3.48 8.95 -15.39
N ILE A 240 -4.67 9.09 -14.83
CA ILE A 240 -5.91 8.52 -15.39
C ILE A 240 -6.20 9.13 -16.76
N TRP A 241 -6.07 10.45 -16.91
CA TRP A 241 -6.26 11.12 -18.20
C TRP A 241 -5.25 10.64 -19.25
N MET A 242 -3.97 10.53 -18.88
CA MET A 242 -2.91 9.98 -19.72
C MET A 242 -3.21 8.53 -20.11
N ALA A 243 -3.54 7.68 -19.15
CA ALA A 243 -3.85 6.28 -19.36
C ALA A 243 -5.06 6.10 -20.28
N ALA A 244 -6.10 6.90 -20.11
CA ALA A 244 -7.29 6.87 -20.94
C ALA A 244 -6.99 7.18 -22.42
N LYS A 245 -6.13 8.16 -22.67
CA LYS A 245 -5.68 8.49 -24.03
C LYS A 245 -4.86 7.37 -24.67
N ILE A 246 -3.92 6.81 -23.90
CA ILE A 246 -3.08 5.68 -24.36
C ILE A 246 -3.98 4.48 -24.64
N TYR A 247 -4.90 4.16 -23.75
CA TYR A 247 -5.83 3.04 -23.88
C TYR A 247 -6.71 3.15 -25.13
N ARG A 248 -7.29 4.33 -25.39
CA ARG A 248 -8.16 4.55 -26.57
C ARG A 248 -7.47 4.20 -27.88
N THR A 249 -6.18 4.51 -28.00
CA THR A 249 -5.41 4.29 -29.22
C THR A 249 -4.79 2.88 -29.20
N GLY A 250 -4.18 2.51 -28.07
CA GLY A 250 -3.45 1.26 -27.83
C GLY A 250 -4.29 0.01 -28.08
N ILE A 251 -5.52 0.00 -27.59
CA ILE A 251 -6.40 -1.18 -27.67
C ILE A 251 -6.76 -1.59 -29.11
N LEU A 252 -6.64 -0.66 -30.08
CA LEU A 252 -6.97 -0.90 -31.49
C LEU A 252 -5.76 -1.18 -32.38
N MET A 253 -4.54 -1.07 -31.85
CA MET A 253 -3.32 -1.33 -32.61
C MET A 253 -2.81 -2.74 -32.34
N TYR A 254 -2.89 -3.59 -33.36
CA TYR A 254 -2.42 -4.97 -33.32
C TYR A 254 -1.13 -5.17 -34.10
N GLY A 255 -0.24 -6.02 -33.60
CA GLY A 255 0.85 -6.62 -34.36
C GLY A 255 2.00 -5.67 -34.70
N LYS A 256 1.96 -4.42 -34.23
CA LYS A 256 3.06 -3.47 -34.35
C LYS A 256 3.78 -3.37 -33.02
N LYS A 257 5.09 -3.64 -33.02
CA LYS A 257 5.95 -3.43 -31.84
C LYS A 257 5.90 -1.97 -31.43
N THR A 258 5.20 -1.70 -30.35
CA THR A 258 5.05 -0.36 -29.81
C THR A 258 6.37 0.06 -29.17
N SER A 259 6.73 1.33 -29.33
CA SER A 259 7.93 1.93 -28.75
C SER A 259 7.53 3.09 -27.85
N TYR A 260 8.38 3.45 -26.89
CA TYR A 260 8.21 4.64 -26.04
C TYR A 260 7.87 5.91 -26.84
N LYS A 261 8.46 6.08 -28.02
CA LYS A 261 8.18 7.22 -28.91
C LYS A 261 6.74 7.22 -29.45
N GLU A 262 6.15 6.05 -29.65
CA GLU A 262 4.79 5.92 -30.17
C GLU A 262 3.76 6.18 -29.08
N ILE A 263 3.99 5.63 -27.87
CA ILE A 263 3.17 5.91 -26.69
C ILE A 263 3.12 7.43 -26.44
N TRP A 264 4.25 8.13 -26.56
CA TRP A 264 4.30 9.59 -26.42
C TRP A 264 3.49 10.32 -27.50
N LYS A 265 3.50 9.85 -28.75
CA LYS A 265 2.66 10.43 -29.81
C LYS A 265 1.18 10.24 -29.54
N TRP A 266 0.76 9.14 -28.93
CA TRP A 266 -0.66 8.91 -28.57
C TRP A 266 -1.17 9.90 -27.53
N LEU A 267 -0.29 10.43 -26.69
CA LEU A 267 -0.66 11.50 -25.76
C LEU A 267 -0.99 12.82 -26.46
N THR A 268 -0.31 13.10 -27.57
CA THR A 268 -0.47 14.36 -28.32
C THR A 268 -1.52 14.30 -29.43
N TYR A 269 -2.00 13.11 -29.80
CA TYR A 269 -3.14 12.98 -30.71
C TYR A 269 -4.37 13.67 -30.10
N LYS A 270 -4.82 14.74 -30.77
CA LYS A 270 -6.16 15.29 -30.55
C LYS A 270 -7.13 14.37 -31.28
N GLY A 271 -7.98 13.70 -30.50
CA GLY A 271 -9.18 13.07 -31.03
C GLY A 271 -10.16 14.10 -31.49
#